data_AF-A0AAP4A9B5-F1
#
_entry.id   AF-A0AAP4A9B5-F1
#
_cell.length_a   1.000
_cell.length_b   1.000
_cell.length_c   1.000
_cell.angle_alpha   90.00
_cell.angle_beta   90.00
_cell.angle_gamma   90.00
#
_symmetry.space_group_name_H-M   'P 1'
#
loop_
_entity.id
_entity.type
_entity.pdbx_description
1 polymer ?
#
loop_
_entity_poly.entity_id
_entity_poly.type
_entity_poly.pdbx_seq_one_letter_code
_entity_poly.pdbx_strand_id
1 'polypeptide(L)'
;MRTRYANNPRDSKRYDTEELRENYLVEDIFKDDQIELVYSHVDRIIFGGIKPVYKELKLEAGKEMGVDYFLERRELGIINIGGKAIVTID
;
A
#
# COMPACT_ATOMS: atom_id res chain seq x y z
N MET A 1 -2.57 6.24 -4.41
CA MET A 1 -2.04 4.86 -4.47
C MET A 1 -0.90 4.85 -5.47
N ARG A 2 0.28 4.30 -5.12
CA ARG A 2 1.41 4.17 -6.07
C ARG A 2 1.38 2.77 -6.67
N THR A 3 1.45 2.67 -7.99
CA THR A 3 1.51 1.36 -8.67
C THR A 3 2.95 0.93 -8.90
N ARG A 4 3.25 -0.33 -8.58
CA ARG A 4 4.50 -1.03 -8.86
C ARG A 4 4.23 -2.11 -9.89
N TYR A 5 5.00 -2.10 -10.98
CA TYR A 5 4.91 -3.12 -12.00
C TYR A 5 5.78 -4.33 -11.65
N ALA A 6 5.38 -5.50 -12.13
CA ALA A 6 6.21 -6.69 -12.04
C ALA A 6 7.37 -6.57 -13.06
N ASN A 7 8.57 -6.91 -12.62
CA ASN A 7 9.78 -6.80 -13.44
C ASN A 7 10.29 -8.18 -13.85
N ASN A 8 10.90 -8.28 -15.04
CA ASN A 8 11.55 -9.51 -15.46
C ASN A 8 12.87 -9.70 -14.68
N PRO A 9 13.25 -10.94 -14.30
CA PRO A 9 14.54 -11.20 -13.68
C PRO A 9 15.75 -10.75 -14.52
N ARG A 10 15.64 -10.80 -15.86
CA ARG A 10 16.71 -10.35 -16.77
C ARG A 10 16.89 -8.83 -16.75
N ASP A 11 15.80 -8.09 -16.63
CA ASP A 11 15.82 -6.62 -16.55
C ASP A 11 16.36 -6.20 -15.19
N SER A 12 15.84 -6.83 -14.13
CA SER A 12 16.26 -6.59 -12.74
C SER A 12 17.74 -6.81 -12.50
N LYS A 13 18.35 -7.79 -13.19
CA LYS A 13 19.78 -8.07 -13.10
C LYS A 13 20.65 -6.93 -13.64
N ARG A 14 20.11 -6.08 -14.51
CA ARG A 14 20.82 -4.97 -15.15
C ARG A 14 20.60 -3.64 -14.47
N TYR A 15 19.68 -3.57 -13.50
CA TYR A 15 19.36 -2.33 -12.81
C TYR A 15 20.55 -1.84 -12.00
N ASP A 16 20.74 -0.53 -12.03
CA ASP A 16 21.62 0.13 -11.09
C ASP A 16 20.97 0.28 -9.70
N THR A 17 21.71 0.86 -8.75
CA THR A 17 21.24 1.01 -7.36
C THR A 17 19.98 1.86 -7.26
N GLU A 18 19.87 2.90 -8.09
CA GLU A 18 18.74 3.83 -8.05
C GLU A 18 17.51 3.14 -8.63
N GLU A 19 17.63 2.50 -9.79
CA GLU A 19 16.57 1.73 -10.43
C GLU A 19 16.06 0.60 -9.52
N LEU A 20 16.93 -0.08 -8.78
CA LEU A 20 16.51 -1.10 -7.81
C LEU A 20 15.64 -0.49 -6.69
N ARG A 21 16.03 0.65 -6.13
CA ARG A 21 15.24 1.34 -5.09
C ARG A 21 13.92 1.84 -5.66
N GLU A 22 13.96 2.43 -6.85
CA GLU A 22 12.77 2.93 -7.52
C GLU A 22 11.76 1.82 -7.78
N ASN A 23 12.20 0.60 -8.10
CA ASN A 23 11.29 -0.49 -8.43
C ASN A 23 10.82 -1.31 -7.21
N TYR A 24 11.70 -1.52 -6.23
CA TYR A 24 11.45 -2.49 -5.15
C TYR A 24 11.27 -1.87 -3.77
N LEU A 25 11.78 -0.66 -3.55
CA LEU A 25 11.70 -0.01 -2.25
C LEU A 25 10.48 0.92 -2.18
N VAL A 26 9.86 0.92 -1.00
CA VAL A 26 8.91 1.93 -0.57
C VAL A 26 9.52 2.56 0.67
N GLU A 27 10.02 3.79 0.53
CA GLU A 27 10.78 4.46 1.60
C GLU A 27 9.88 4.92 2.73
N ASP A 28 8.78 5.60 2.39
CA ASP A 28 7.84 6.16 3.35
C ASP A 28 6.49 5.44 3.29
N ILE A 29 6.26 4.54 4.25
CA ILE A 29 5.00 3.81 4.40
C ILE A 29 4.09 4.43 5.47
N PHE A 30 4.63 5.12 6.48
CA PHE A 30 3.84 5.66 7.58
C PHE A 30 3.99 7.18 7.68
N LYS A 31 2.97 7.91 7.22
CA LYS A 31 2.89 9.36 7.33
C LYS A 31 1.70 9.77 8.19
N ASP A 32 1.91 10.77 9.04
CA ASP A 32 0.90 11.26 9.97
C ASP A 32 -0.38 11.65 9.24
N ASP A 33 -1.51 11.13 9.70
CA ASP A 33 -2.85 11.41 9.19
C ASP A 33 -3.02 11.13 7.69
N GLN A 34 -2.28 10.14 7.18
CA GLN A 34 -2.32 9.70 5.79
C GLN A 34 -2.42 8.18 5.67
N ILE A 35 -3.05 7.76 4.57
CA ILE A 35 -3.11 6.37 4.12
C ILE A 35 -2.16 6.28 2.92
N GLU A 36 -1.04 5.59 3.11
CA GLU A 36 -0.08 5.31 2.05
C GLU A 36 -0.30 3.87 1.59
N LEU A 37 -0.75 3.69 0.35
CA LEU A 37 -0.99 2.37 -0.24
C LEU A 37 -0.22 2.22 -1.54
N VAL A 38 0.41 1.05 -1.69
CA VAL A 38 1.14 0.63 -2.87
C VAL A 38 0.44 -0.59 -3.46
N TYR A 39 0.06 -0.48 -4.73
CA TYR A 39 -0.47 -1.58 -5.51
C TYR A 39 0.68 -2.25 -6.27
N SER A 40 0.96 -3.51 -5.98
CA SER A 40 1.95 -4.28 -6.74
C SER A 40 1.25 -5.18 -7.75
N HIS A 41 1.70 -5.13 -9.01
CA HIS A 41 1.24 -6.07 -10.03
C HIS A 41 1.71 -7.51 -9.80
N VAL A 42 2.67 -7.73 -8.90
CA VAL A 42 2.97 -9.06 -8.39
C VAL A 42 1.80 -9.49 -7.51
N ASP A 43 1.01 -10.44 -8.01
CA ASP A 43 -0.22 -10.97 -7.39
C ASP A 43 -1.32 -9.94 -7.05
N ARG A 44 -1.20 -8.69 -7.53
CA ARG A 44 -2.17 -7.61 -7.27
C ARG A 44 -2.32 -7.30 -5.77
N ILE A 45 -1.28 -7.57 -4.99
CA ILE A 45 -1.27 -7.28 -3.56
C ILE A 45 -1.25 -5.77 -3.35
N ILE A 46 -1.99 -5.33 -2.34
CA ILE A 46 -1.98 -3.96 -1.89
C ILE A 46 -1.48 -3.97 -0.47
N PHE A 47 -0.43 -3.22 -0.22
CA PHE A 47 0.17 -3.10 1.09
C PHE A 47 0.53 -1.63 1.33
N GLY A 48 0.73 -1.29 2.59
CA GLY A 48 0.98 0.08 2.95
C GLY A 48 0.80 0.33 4.44
N GLY A 49 0.72 1.60 4.79
CA GLY A 49 0.65 2.06 6.17
C GLY A 49 -0.47 3.06 6.37
N ILE A 50 -1.07 2.97 7.54
CA ILE A 50 -2.15 3.84 8.00
C ILE A 50 -1.71 4.36 9.36
N LYS A 51 -1.46 5.67 9.48
CA LYS A 51 -0.98 6.27 10.73
C LYS A 51 -1.89 7.43 11.15
N PRO A 52 -3.03 7.16 11.81
CA PRO A 52 -3.88 8.21 12.37
C PRO A 52 -3.17 8.82 13.58
N VAL A 53 -3.11 10.14 13.65
CA VAL A 53 -2.50 10.89 14.76
C VAL A 53 -3.51 11.89 15.33
N TYR A 54 -4.03 12.78 14.50
CA TYR A 54 -4.98 13.82 14.91
C TYR A 54 -6.38 13.61 14.34
N LYS A 55 -6.53 12.75 13.31
CA LYS A 55 -7.83 12.46 12.70
C LYS A 55 -8.02 10.98 12.40
N GLU A 56 -9.28 10.59 12.31
CA GLU A 56 -9.67 9.28 11.80
C GLU A 56 -9.36 9.18 10.30
N LEU A 57 -8.89 8.02 9.88
CA LEU A 57 -8.57 7.73 8.48
C LEU A 57 -9.50 6.64 7.97
N LYS A 58 -10.30 6.98 6.96
CA LYS A 58 -11.21 6.03 6.32
C LYS A 58 -10.58 5.46 5.06
N LEU A 59 -10.65 4.14 4.94
CA LEU A 59 -10.20 3.43 3.75
C LEU A 59 -11.27 3.57 2.64
N GLU A 60 -11.02 4.43 1.66
CA GLU A 60 -11.96 4.65 0.55
C GLU A 60 -11.62 3.77 -0.66
N ALA A 61 -12.64 3.33 -1.41
CA ALA A 61 -12.42 2.68 -2.70
C ALA A 61 -11.90 3.69 -3.72
N GLY A 62 -10.80 3.34 -4.38
CA GLY A 62 -10.37 4.05 -5.57
C GLY A 62 -11.14 3.58 -6.80
N LYS A 63 -11.51 4.50 -7.70
CA LYS A 63 -12.01 4.18 -9.07
C LYS A 63 -11.13 3.16 -9.80
N GLU A 64 -9.85 3.07 -9.45
CA GLU A 64 -8.86 2.15 -10.00
C GLU A 64 -9.18 0.66 -9.76
N MET A 65 -10.04 0.34 -8.79
CA MET A 65 -10.41 -1.04 -8.49
C MET A 65 -11.70 -1.53 -9.18
N GLY A 66 -12.49 -0.61 -9.74
CA GLY A 66 -13.76 -0.96 -10.41
C GLY A 66 -14.82 -1.59 -9.48
N VAL A 67 -14.78 -1.28 -8.19
CA VAL A 67 -15.69 -1.76 -7.13
C VAL A 67 -16.22 -0.58 -6.32
N ASP A 68 -17.34 -0.77 -5.63
CA ASP A 68 -18.03 0.30 -4.89
C ASP A 68 -17.34 0.61 -3.54
N TYR A 69 -16.71 -0.40 -2.93
CA TYR A 69 -15.96 -0.26 -1.67
C TYR A 69 -14.71 -1.16 -1.64
N PHE A 70 -13.72 -0.79 -0.83
CA PHE A 70 -12.35 -1.31 -0.92
C PHE A 70 -12.26 -2.84 -0.74
N LEU A 71 -13.10 -3.41 0.12
CA LEU A 71 -13.10 -4.85 0.46
C LEU A 71 -14.19 -5.67 -0.23
N GLU A 72 -14.86 -5.13 -1.25
CA GLU A 72 -15.94 -5.85 -1.93
C GLU A 72 -15.51 -7.21 -2.48
N ARG A 73 -14.25 -7.30 -2.94
CA ARG A 73 -13.67 -8.52 -3.55
C ARG A 73 -12.25 -8.79 -3.05
N ARG A 74 -11.92 -8.30 -1.85
CA ARG A 74 -10.58 -8.39 -1.26
C ARG A 74 -10.68 -8.69 0.23
N GLU A 75 -9.70 -9.42 0.74
CA GLU A 75 -9.45 -9.55 2.18
C GLU A 75 -8.36 -8.57 2.63
N LEU A 76 -8.36 -8.24 3.92
CA LEU A 76 -7.40 -7.31 4.52
C LEU A 76 -6.89 -7.87 5.85
N GLY A 77 -5.56 -7.90 5.99
CA GLY A 77 -4.89 -8.13 7.27
C GLY A 77 -4.31 -6.83 7.79
N ILE A 78 -4.50 -6.56 9.08
CA ILE A 78 -3.94 -5.38 9.76
C ILE A 78 -3.11 -5.84 10.95
N ILE A 79 -1.88 -5.32 11.05
CA ILE A 79 -1.00 -5.52 12.19
C ILE A 79 -0.58 -4.14 12.69
N ASN A 80 -0.94 -3.81 13.93
CA ASN A 80 -0.52 -2.57 14.56
C ASN A 80 0.89 -2.73 15.14
N ILE A 81 1.83 -1.92 14.64
CA ILE A 81 3.24 -1.89 15.07
C ILE A 81 3.60 -0.63 15.87
N GLY A 82 2.62 0.24 16.14
CA GLY A 82 2.80 1.52 16.81
C GLY A 82 2.12 1.60 18.18
N GLY A 83 1.59 2.79 18.50
CA GLY A 83 0.81 3.03 19.71
C GLY A 83 -0.56 2.35 19.66
N LYS A 84 -1.30 2.42 20.78
CA LYS A 84 -2.69 1.90 20.83
C LYS A 84 -3.53 2.55 19.73
N ALA A 85 -4.30 1.73 19.02
CA ALA A 85 -5.17 2.16 17.93
C ALA A 85 -6.52 1.44 18.03
N ILE A 86 -7.54 2.06 17.48
CA ILE A 86 -8.88 1.48 17.32
C ILE A 86 -9.09 1.28 15.83
N VAL A 87 -9.57 0.09 15.46
CA VAL A 87 -10.02 -0.21 14.10
C VAL A 87 -11.52 -0.45 14.20
N THR A 88 -12.30 0.37 13.50
CA THR A 88 -13.74 0.22 13.38
C THR A 88 -14.03 -0.44 12.04
N ILE A 89 -14.80 -1.53 12.06
CA ILE A 89 -15.26 -2.25 10.87
C ILE A 89 -16.78 -2.25 10.98
N ASP A 90 -17.43 -1.48 10.11
CA ASP A 90 -18.88 -1.20 10.10
C ASP A 90 -19.48 -1.06 11.52
#